data_AF-A0A9W4DTZ0-F1
#
_entry.id   AF-A0A9W4DTZ0-F1
#
_cell.length_a   1.000
_cell.length_b   1.000
_cell.length_c   1.000
_cell.angle_alpha   90.00
_cell.angle_beta   90.00
_cell.angle_gamma   90.00
#
_symmetry.space_group_name_H-M   'P 1'
#
loop_
_entity.id
_entity.type
_entity.pdbx_description
1 polymer ?
#
loop_
_entity_poly.entity_id
_entity_poly.type
_entity_poly.pdbx_seq_one_letter_code
_entity_poly.pdbx_strand_id
1 'polypeptide(L)'
;MVVGETHVVGADRSASGVRVGAGSGGALRAAVARLEGELAAYRPALPDRAVAEVELADLARQAAGTPAPEQLRHSLLLVAAALGSVSALRAPLAALRDAVEQQLAS
;
A
#
# COMPACT_ATOMS: atom_id res chain seq x y z
N MET A 1 -5.99 -3.25 -37.64
CA MET A 1 -4.73 -3.48 -36.90
C MET A 1 -4.76 -2.56 -35.70
N VAL A 2 -4.86 -3.13 -34.48
CA VAL A 2 -4.80 -2.54 -33.11
C VAL A 2 -5.73 -1.34 -32.82
N VAL A 3 -6.93 -1.49 -32.26
CA VAL A 3 -7.30 -1.61 -30.82
C VAL A 3 -6.39 -0.84 -29.86
N GLY A 4 -6.98 0.14 -29.16
CA GLY A 4 -6.34 0.89 -28.08
C GLY A 4 -7.31 1.87 -27.42
N GLU A 5 -8.50 1.41 -27.03
CA GLU A 5 -9.36 2.12 -26.08
C GLU A 5 -8.68 2.14 -24.71
N THR A 6 -8.19 3.29 -24.28
CA THR A 6 -7.92 3.53 -22.86
C THR A 6 -9.22 4.01 -22.22
N HIS A 7 -10.04 3.03 -21.81
CA HIS A 7 -11.04 3.25 -20.78
C HIS A 7 -10.35 3.78 -19.51
N VAL A 8 -10.44 5.08 -19.27
CA VAL A 8 -10.28 5.67 -17.94
C VAL A 8 -11.61 5.52 -17.21
N VAL A 9 -11.86 4.32 -16.68
CA VAL A 9 -12.98 4.02 -15.79
C VAL A 9 -12.63 4.46 -14.37
N GLY A 10 -13.31 5.52 -13.92
CA GLY A 10 -14.08 5.53 -12.68
C GLY A 10 -13.35 5.49 -11.34
N ALA A 11 -13.35 6.64 -10.66
CA ALA A 11 -13.63 6.68 -9.22
C ALA A 11 -14.37 7.98 -8.88
N ASP A 12 -15.67 8.02 -9.21
CA ASP A 12 -16.61 8.70 -8.33
C ASP A 12 -16.67 7.87 -7.04
N ARG A 13 -16.17 8.43 -5.94
CA ARG A 13 -16.81 8.18 -4.66
C ARG A 13 -16.70 9.40 -3.75
N SER A 14 -17.82 10.11 -3.78
CA SER A 14 -18.28 11.11 -2.83
C SER A 14 -18.10 10.69 -1.36
N ALA A 15 -18.04 11.73 -0.53
CA ALA A 15 -17.87 11.74 0.92
C ALA A 15 -18.57 10.58 1.66
N SER A 16 -17.82 9.91 2.54
CA SER A 16 -18.41 9.15 3.65
C SER A 16 -17.65 9.50 4.93
N GLY A 17 -18.37 10.11 5.86
CA GLY A 17 -17.86 10.68 7.09
C GLY A 17 -17.07 9.70 7.96
N VAL A 18 -16.27 10.31 8.83
CA VAL A 18 -15.52 9.70 9.93
C VAL A 18 -16.36 8.62 10.61
N ARG A 19 -16.19 7.39 10.15
CA ARG A 19 -16.39 6.20 10.97
C ARG A 19 -15.00 5.86 11.45
N VAL A 20 -14.68 6.28 12.68
CA VAL A 20 -13.58 5.69 13.46
C VAL A 20 -14.01 4.26 13.78
N GLY A 21 -14.09 3.43 12.74
CA GLY A 21 -14.26 2.01 12.87
C GLY A 21 -12.91 1.46 13.25
N ALA A 22 -12.87 0.73 14.36
CA ALA A 22 -11.83 -0.25 14.66
C ALA A 22 -11.90 -1.40 13.63
N GLY A 23 -11.88 -1.06 12.33
CA GLY A 23 -11.95 -1.98 11.21
C GLY A 23 -10.55 -2.33 10.71
N SER A 24 -10.45 -3.43 10.00
CA SER A 24 -9.29 -3.98 9.26
C SER A 24 -8.32 -2.95 8.65
N GLY A 25 -8.80 -1.77 8.23
CA GLY A 25 -7.95 -0.65 7.80
C GLY A 25 -6.99 -0.10 8.87
N GLY A 26 -7.23 -0.35 10.16
CA GLY A 26 -6.34 0.01 11.26
C GLY A 26 -5.08 -0.88 11.34
N ALA A 27 -5.23 -2.19 11.11
CA ALA A 27 -4.11 -3.11 11.05
C ALA A 27 -3.19 -2.78 9.86
N LEU A 28 -3.78 -2.47 8.71
CA LEU A 28 -3.03 -2.05 7.53
C LEU A 28 -2.28 -0.73 7.76
N ARG A 29 -2.93 0.28 8.37
CA ARG A 29 -2.26 1.54 8.73
C ARG A 29 -1.11 1.36 9.71
N ALA A 30 -1.26 0.47 10.70
CA ALA A 30 -0.19 0.16 11.64
C ALA A 30 1.02 -0.51 10.96
N ALA A 31 0.75 -1.43 10.02
CA ALA A 31 1.81 -2.07 9.25
C ALA A 31 2.55 -1.08 8.34
N VAL A 32 1.83 -0.16 7.69
CA VAL A 32 2.43 0.92 6.89
C VAL A 32 3.33 1.82 7.74
N ALA A 33 2.82 2.34 8.86
CA ALA A 33 3.59 3.22 9.74
C ALA A 33 4.86 2.55 10.27
N ARG A 34 4.80 1.23 10.55
CA ARG A 34 5.98 0.46 10.93
C ARG A 34 7.00 0.40 9.79
N LEU A 35 6.57 0.09 8.56
CA LEU A 35 7.48 0.00 7.42
C LEU A 35 8.11 1.36 7.10
N GLU A 36 7.37 2.46 7.22
CA GLU A 36 7.91 3.82 7.09
C GLU A 36 8.99 4.12 8.14
N GLY A 37 8.77 3.72 9.40
CA GLY A 37 9.76 3.87 10.46
C GLY A 37 11.05 3.09 10.19
N GLU A 38 10.94 1.85 9.72
CA GLU A 38 12.08 1.02 9.32
C GLU A 38 12.81 1.61 8.10
N LEU A 39 12.08 2.16 7.12
CA LEU A 39 12.67 2.87 5.98
C LEU A 39 13.43 4.14 6.39
N ALA A 40 12.86 4.90 7.32
CA ALA A 40 13.48 6.11 7.87
C ALA A 40 14.77 5.77 8.64
N ALA A 41 14.79 4.65 9.36
CA ALA A 41 15.97 4.12 10.05
C ALA A 41 16.99 3.47 9.10
N TYR A 42 16.58 3.07 7.90
CA TYR A 42 17.45 2.45 6.90
C TYR A 42 18.39 3.49 6.29
N ARG A 43 19.65 3.48 6.77
CA ARG A 43 20.73 4.38 6.33
C ARG A 43 21.32 4.05 4.95
N PRO A 44 21.45 2.77 4.51
CA PRO A 44 22.03 2.49 3.20
C PRO A 44 21.20 3.07 2.06
N ALA A 45 21.86 3.46 0.98
CA ALA A 45 21.19 3.97 -0.21
C ALA A 45 20.29 2.88 -0.81
N LEU A 46 19.01 3.22 -0.95
CA LEU A 46 17.99 2.42 -1.61
C LEU A 46 17.73 3.04 -2.98
N PRO A 47 18.02 2.34 -4.10
CA PRO A 47 17.85 2.89 -5.43
C PRO A 47 16.40 3.35 -5.68
N ASP A 48 15.43 2.56 -5.22
CA ASP A 48 14.00 2.81 -5.43
C ASP A 48 13.30 3.39 -4.19
N ARG A 49 14.04 4.05 -3.29
CA ARG A 49 13.50 4.58 -2.02
C ARG A 49 12.30 5.50 -2.21
N ALA A 50 12.46 6.48 -3.10
CA ALA A 50 11.43 7.48 -3.34
C ALA A 50 10.14 6.85 -3.91
N VAL A 51 10.30 5.85 -4.78
CA VAL A 51 9.16 5.08 -5.31
C VAL A 51 8.47 4.32 -4.19
N ALA A 52 9.23 3.62 -3.34
CA ALA A 52 8.67 2.90 -2.20
C ALA A 52 7.89 3.81 -1.25
N GLU A 53 8.43 5.00 -0.92
CA GLU A 53 7.79 5.98 -0.04
C GLU A 53 6.48 6.53 -0.62
N VAL A 54 6.46 6.83 -1.93
CA VAL A 54 5.24 7.29 -2.63
C VAL A 54 4.15 6.23 -2.60
N GLU A 55 4.49 4.99 -2.92
CA GLU A 55 3.54 3.89 -2.94
C GLU A 55 3.06 3.52 -1.53
N LEU A 56 3.93 3.62 -0.51
CA LEU A 56 3.55 3.48 0.90
C LEU A 56 2.53 4.53 1.34
N ALA A 57 2.73 5.79 0.94
CA ALA A 57 1.78 6.86 1.21
C ALA A 57 0.44 6.65 0.47
N ASP A 58 0.46 6.10 -0.74
CA ASP A 58 -0.76 5.73 -1.48
C ASP A 58 -1.50 4.60 -0.77
N LEU A 59 -0.79 3.58 -0.30
CA LEU A 59 -1.33 2.45 0.44
C LEU A 59 -1.94 2.89 1.79
N ALA A 60 -1.33 3.85 2.48
CA ALA A 60 -1.89 4.47 3.69
C ALA A 60 -3.23 5.19 3.40
N ARG A 61 -3.30 5.93 2.29
CA ARG A 61 -4.54 6.61 1.86
C ARG A 61 -5.62 5.59 1.50
N GLN A 62 -5.27 4.54 0.78
CA GLN A 62 -6.18 3.45 0.44
C GLN A 62 -6.71 2.74 1.71
N ALA A 63 -5.86 2.50 2.71
CA ALA A 63 -6.24 1.88 3.98
C ALA A 63 -7.24 2.70 4.82
N ALA A 64 -7.39 4.00 4.53
CA ALA A 64 -8.39 4.86 5.16
C ALA A 64 -9.76 4.82 4.47
N GLY A 65 -9.85 4.26 3.26
CA GLY A 65 -11.07 4.14 2.48
C GLY A 65 -11.47 2.68 2.21
N THR A 66 -12.22 2.49 1.12
CA THR A 66 -12.60 1.17 0.58
C THR A 66 -12.02 1.04 -0.83
N PRO A 67 -10.71 0.78 -0.95
CA PRO A 67 -10.02 0.68 -2.23
C PRO A 67 -10.44 -0.60 -2.97
N ALA A 68 -10.29 -0.61 -4.30
CA ALA A 68 -10.47 -1.83 -5.08
C ALA A 68 -9.36 -2.85 -4.75
N PRO A 69 -9.65 -4.16 -4.74
CA PRO A 69 -8.65 -5.19 -4.46
C PRO A 69 -7.41 -5.11 -5.36
N GLU A 70 -7.63 -4.86 -6.65
CA GLU A 70 -6.57 -4.69 -7.66
C GLU A 70 -5.66 -3.50 -7.33
N GLN A 71 -6.21 -2.41 -6.80
CA GLN A 71 -5.45 -1.20 -6.43
C GLN A 71 -4.50 -1.49 -5.26
N LEU A 72 -4.99 -2.14 -4.20
CA LEU A 72 -4.18 -2.54 -3.04
C LEU A 72 -3.05 -3.50 -3.44
N ARG A 73 -3.39 -4.50 -4.27
CA ARG A 73 -2.41 -5.46 -4.79
C ARG A 73 -1.36 -4.79 -5.66
N HIS A 74 -1.76 -3.85 -6.50
CA HIS A 74 -0.83 -3.11 -7.35
C HIS A 74 0.19 -2.31 -6.53
N SER A 75 -0.28 -1.47 -5.58
CA SER A 75 0.62 -0.70 -4.71
C SER A 75 1.53 -1.61 -3.88
N LEU A 76 1.01 -2.72 -3.35
CA LEU A 76 1.82 -3.71 -2.63
C LEU A 76 2.93 -4.32 -3.50
N LEU A 77 2.65 -4.63 -4.76
CA LEU A 77 3.63 -5.16 -5.71
C LEU A 77 4.72 -4.13 -6.02
N LEU A 78 4.37 -2.85 -6.17
CA LEU A 78 5.35 -1.78 -6.39
C LEU A 78 6.26 -1.58 -5.16
N VAL A 79 5.70 -1.56 -3.96
CA VAL A 79 6.48 -1.54 -2.70
C VAL A 79 7.39 -2.77 -2.61
N ALA A 80 6.87 -3.96 -2.92
CA ALA A 80 7.64 -5.19 -2.89
C ALA A 80 8.74 -5.24 -3.95
N ALA A 81 8.52 -4.66 -5.13
CA ALA A 81 9.55 -4.56 -6.17
C ALA A 81 10.66 -3.58 -5.77
N ALA A 82 10.30 -2.42 -5.21
CA ALA A 82 11.25 -1.41 -4.75
C ALA A 82 12.08 -1.87 -3.54
N LEU A 83 11.53 -2.73 -2.68
CA LEU A 83 12.18 -3.17 -1.44
C LEU A 83 12.65 -4.64 -1.47
N GLY A 84 12.30 -5.41 -2.51
CA GLY A 84 12.37 -6.88 -2.54
C GLY A 84 13.76 -7.48 -2.39
N SER A 85 14.81 -6.71 -2.69
CA SER A 85 16.20 -7.12 -2.50
C SER A 85 16.75 -6.83 -1.09
N VAL A 86 16.00 -6.10 -0.24
CA VAL A 86 16.47 -5.66 1.08
C VAL A 86 16.00 -6.62 2.17
N SER A 87 16.88 -7.53 2.56
CA SER A 87 16.59 -8.53 3.59
C SER A 87 16.19 -7.93 4.94
N ALA A 88 16.73 -6.76 5.30
CA ALA A 88 16.38 -6.05 6.54
C ALA A 88 14.90 -5.63 6.60
N LEU A 89 14.26 -5.42 5.44
CA LEU A 89 12.86 -4.99 5.34
C LEU A 89 11.90 -6.15 5.11
N ARG A 90 12.37 -7.40 5.04
CA ARG A 90 11.51 -8.56 4.77
C ARG A 90 10.44 -8.79 5.85
N ALA A 91 10.78 -8.61 7.12
CA ALA A 91 9.85 -8.77 8.23
C ALA A 91 8.71 -7.74 8.20
N PRO A 92 8.97 -6.41 8.14
CA PRO A 92 7.88 -5.43 8.03
C PRO A 92 7.10 -5.56 6.72
N LEU A 93 7.73 -5.99 5.63
CA LEU A 93 7.05 -6.22 4.35
C LEU A 93 6.12 -7.45 4.38
N ALA A 94 6.49 -8.50 5.10
CA ALA A 94 5.60 -9.66 5.33
C ALA A 94 4.37 -9.26 6.16
N ALA A 95 4.55 -8.45 7.21
CA ALA A 95 3.44 -7.92 8.01
C ALA A 95 2.49 -7.04 7.18
N LEU A 96 3.04 -6.24 6.25
CA LEU A 96 2.23 -5.44 5.32
C LEU A 96 1.38 -6.32 4.40
N ARG A 97 1.96 -7.39 3.84
CA ARG A 97 1.23 -8.36 3.01
C ARG A 97 0.07 -9.00 3.77
N ASP A 98 0.31 -9.45 5.00
CA ASP A 98 -0.72 -10.06 5.84
C ASP A 98 -1.88 -9.08 6.13
N ALA A 99 -1.55 -7.83 6.46
CA ALA A 99 -2.57 -6.80 6.70
C ALA A 99 -3.39 -6.45 5.44
N VAL A 100 -2.78 -6.51 4.24
CA VAL A 100 -3.53 -6.36 2.99
C VAL A 100 -4.49 -7.53 2.79
N GLU A 101 -4.05 -8.77 3.00
CA GLU A 101 -4.93 -9.95 2.87
C GLU A 101 -6.12 -9.87 3.85
N GLN A 102 -5.89 -9.44 5.10
CA GLN A 102 -6.96 -9.20 6.07
C GLN A 102 -7.93 -8.11 5.61
N GLN A 103 -7.46 -7.06 4.95
CA GLN A 103 -8.30 -5.99 4.41
C GLN A 103 -9.11 -6.45 3.18
N LEU A 104 -8.57 -7.37 2.37
CA LEU A 104 -9.27 -7.94 1.20
C LEU A 104 -10.34 -8.97 1.60
N ALA A 105 -10.18 -9.62 2.75
CA ALA A 105 -11.12 -10.60 3.28
C ALA A 105 -12.32 -9.97 4.02
N SER A 106 -12.30 -8.65 4.23
CA SER A 106 -13.28 -7.90 5.03
C SER A 106 -14.29 -7.14 4.17
#